data_AF-A0A2A4QTL6-F1
#
_entry.id   AF-A0A2A4QTL6-F1
#
_cell.length_a   1.000
_cell.length_b   1.000
_cell.length_c   1.000
_cell.angle_alpha   90.00
_cell.angle_beta   90.00
_cell.angle_gamma   90.00
#
_symmetry.space_group_name_H-M   'P 1'
#
loop_
_entity.id
_entity.type
_entity.pdbx_description
1 polymer ?
#
loop_
_entity_poly.entity_id
_entity_poly.type
_entity_poly.pdbx_seq_one_letter_code
_entity_poly.pdbx_strand_id
1 'polypeptide(L)'
;GNAAATVTRTVNVTDQTSPVIVLTGANSITIAQGSTYVDAGSSVTDNVDAGLSATVTGTVNAATVGAYTLTYNVSDAAGNAAATVTRTVNVVAIPPTLSIASASVAEGSTLGATSLNFTVTLSAASTSTVTVSYTTSDATALSTTDYTAANTTLTISAGNTVGTITILINADTSYEANETLTLTLSNATVATIATASATGTILNDDIGGLNDTGITTWGNATVNSLTTIQTLFPNQDADRGRDSVVGLVKTGGGKAGFDFSKLDGTGQPLTNQAATYAATPWSCVQDNVSGLMWEVKTTIASSLRNQNNVYTWYNTDPYTNGGTTGAVAAVPACSTGGLCDTEKYVAAVNAVGLCGFSDWRLPKEEALRSIVDYSVAWPGPTIDISYFPNAKGSWYWVASPFAGTVTSAWYLDFGAGNAANGSKNVATYVRLVRGGL
;
A
#
# COMPACT_ATOMS: atom_id res chain seq x y z
N GLY A 1 28.62 -51.13 106.23
CA GLY A 1 29.25 -50.95 104.91
C GLY A 1 29.74 -49.54 104.80
N ASN A 2 30.96 -49.32 104.31
CA ASN A 2 31.52 -47.98 104.17
C ASN A 2 30.90 -47.29 102.94
N ALA A 3 30.42 -46.06 103.09
CA ALA A 3 29.89 -45.27 101.98
C ALA A 3 31.05 -44.79 101.09
N ALA A 4 31.00 -45.09 99.80
CA ALA A 4 31.98 -44.63 98.84
C ALA A 4 31.77 -43.14 98.51
N ALA A 5 32.86 -42.42 98.23
CA ALA A 5 32.80 -41.02 97.81
C ALA A 5 32.07 -40.87 96.48
N THR A 6 31.08 -39.98 96.43
CA THR A 6 30.35 -39.65 95.21
C THR A 6 31.26 -38.94 94.22
N VAL A 7 31.37 -39.49 93.00
CA VAL A 7 32.01 -38.82 91.86
C VAL A 7 30.91 -38.36 90.92
N THR A 8 30.87 -37.07 90.64
CA THR A 8 29.99 -36.50 89.62
C THR A 8 30.79 -36.24 88.34
N ARG A 9 30.26 -36.72 87.21
CA ARG A 9 30.71 -36.34 85.86
C ARG A 9 29.65 -35.44 85.24
N THR A 10 30.03 -34.23 84.86
CA THR A 10 29.19 -33.38 84.03
C THR A 10 29.16 -33.94 82.61
N VAL A 11 27.96 -34.19 82.08
CA VAL A 11 27.73 -34.54 80.67
C VAL A 11 27.01 -33.34 80.05
N ASN A 12 27.69 -32.67 79.12
CA ASN A 12 27.03 -31.65 78.31
C ASN A 12 26.44 -32.34 77.08
N VAL A 13 25.12 -32.24 76.93
CA VAL A 13 24.42 -32.62 75.70
C VAL A 13 24.21 -31.34 74.91
N THR A 14 24.80 -31.26 73.73
CA THR A 14 24.64 -30.14 72.79
C THR A 14 23.95 -30.64 71.55
N ASP A 15 23.10 -29.80 70.96
CA ASP A 15 22.58 -30.08 69.64
C ASP A 15 23.70 -29.97 68.59
N GLN A 16 23.64 -30.85 67.60
CA GLN A 16 24.60 -30.95 66.49
C GLN A 16 23.90 -31.21 65.15
N THR A 17 22.57 -31.22 65.12
CA THR A 17 21.80 -31.47 63.90
C THR A 17 21.53 -30.14 63.20
N SER A 18 21.76 -30.07 61.89
CA SER A 18 21.43 -28.87 61.12
C SER A 18 19.94 -28.84 60.75
N PRO A 19 19.31 -27.65 60.72
CA PRO A 19 17.97 -27.51 60.15
C PRO A 19 17.93 -27.90 58.67
N VAL A 20 16.75 -28.27 58.19
CA VAL A 20 16.49 -28.60 56.78
C VAL A 20 15.55 -27.57 56.17
N ILE A 21 15.96 -26.97 55.05
CA ILE A 21 15.16 -26.02 54.26
C ILE A 21 14.50 -26.75 53.09
N VAL A 22 13.20 -26.54 52.88
CA VAL A 22 12.45 -27.01 51.71
C VAL A 22 11.73 -25.83 51.06
N LEU A 23 12.00 -25.56 49.78
CA LEU A 23 11.34 -24.49 49.04
C LEU A 23 9.85 -24.78 48.85
N THR A 24 9.03 -23.76 49.00
CA THR A 24 7.64 -23.75 48.56
C THR A 24 7.59 -23.18 47.14
N GLY A 25 7.02 -23.94 46.21
CA GLY A 25 6.92 -23.58 44.79
C GLY A 25 8.00 -24.20 43.91
N ALA A 26 7.97 -23.84 42.62
CA ALA A 26 8.88 -24.40 41.62
C ALA A 26 10.30 -23.81 41.72
N ASN A 27 11.28 -24.58 41.27
CA ASN A 27 12.65 -24.12 41.05
C ASN A 27 13.23 -24.85 39.82
N SER A 28 13.60 -24.17 38.73
CA SER A 28 13.53 -22.71 38.49
C SER A 28 12.13 -22.20 38.13
N ILE A 29 11.92 -20.88 38.22
CA ILE A 29 10.70 -20.17 37.78
C ILE A 29 11.04 -19.28 36.57
N THR A 30 10.14 -19.15 35.60
CA THR A 30 10.29 -18.22 34.47
C THR A 30 9.14 -17.20 34.48
N ILE A 31 9.46 -15.92 34.34
CA ILE A 31 8.49 -14.81 34.26
C ILE A 31 8.79 -13.90 33.07
N ALA A 32 7.75 -13.29 32.49
CA ALA A 32 7.92 -12.26 31.46
C ALA A 32 8.48 -10.96 32.06
N GLN A 33 9.30 -10.25 31.29
CA GLN A 33 9.81 -8.92 31.65
C GLN A 33 8.65 -7.97 32.00
N GLY A 34 8.78 -7.26 33.12
CA GLY A 34 7.79 -6.32 33.64
C GLY A 34 6.69 -6.95 34.51
N SER A 35 6.61 -8.28 34.58
CA SER A 35 5.66 -8.96 35.45
C SER A 35 6.00 -8.80 36.94
N THR A 36 4.99 -8.89 37.80
CA THR A 36 5.21 -8.94 39.25
C THR A 36 5.69 -10.34 39.67
N TYR A 37 6.75 -10.39 40.49
CA TYR A 37 7.22 -11.62 41.13
C TYR A 37 7.03 -11.55 42.64
N VAL A 38 6.42 -12.59 43.22
CA VAL A 38 6.29 -12.78 44.67
C VAL A 38 6.90 -14.12 45.02
N ASP A 39 7.82 -14.13 45.96
CA ASP A 39 8.45 -15.36 46.41
C ASP A 39 7.48 -16.21 47.23
N ALA A 40 7.29 -17.47 46.85
CA ALA A 40 6.46 -18.42 47.59
C ALA A 40 7.10 -18.91 48.91
N GLY A 41 8.36 -18.55 49.17
CA GLY A 41 9.03 -18.80 50.46
C GLY A 41 9.51 -20.24 50.64
N SER A 42 9.83 -20.60 51.87
CA SER A 42 10.35 -21.94 52.23
C SER A 42 9.83 -22.36 53.61
N SER A 43 9.80 -23.67 53.84
CA SER A 43 9.63 -24.26 55.18
C SER A 43 10.98 -24.70 55.75
N VAL A 44 11.12 -24.60 57.08
CA VAL A 44 12.30 -25.06 57.81
C VAL A 44 11.87 -26.04 58.90
N THR A 45 12.57 -27.16 59.01
CA THR A 45 12.36 -28.15 60.08
C THR A 45 13.67 -28.44 60.79
N ASP A 46 13.60 -28.66 62.09
CA ASP A 46 14.71 -29.07 62.94
C ASP A 46 14.20 -30.05 64.03
N ASN A 47 15.09 -30.85 64.63
CA ASN A 47 14.73 -31.86 65.64
C ASN A 47 14.58 -31.29 67.06
N VAL A 48 15.21 -30.15 67.37
CA VAL A 48 15.14 -29.51 68.69
C VAL A 48 14.46 -28.14 68.62
N ASP A 49 14.79 -27.34 67.61
CA ASP A 49 14.33 -25.95 67.50
C ASP A 49 13.07 -25.81 66.62
N ALA A 50 11.99 -25.29 67.21
CA ALA A 50 10.74 -25.04 66.50
C ALA A 50 10.63 -23.58 66.03
N GLY A 51 9.91 -23.35 64.92
CA GLY A 51 9.59 -22.00 64.44
C GLY A 51 10.73 -21.28 63.72
N LEU A 52 11.80 -22.00 63.35
CA LEU A 52 12.86 -21.46 62.51
C LEU A 52 12.30 -20.97 61.17
N SER A 53 12.85 -19.86 60.69
CA SER A 53 12.49 -19.26 59.39
C SER A 53 13.77 -18.97 58.61
N ALA A 54 13.81 -19.36 57.34
CA ALA A 54 14.96 -19.05 56.51
C ALA A 54 15.06 -17.55 56.24
N THR A 55 16.26 -17.02 56.36
CA THR A 55 16.58 -15.68 55.86
C THR A 55 16.80 -15.78 54.36
N VAL A 56 16.10 -14.94 53.60
CA VAL A 56 16.21 -14.87 52.14
C VAL A 56 17.09 -13.69 51.76
N THR A 57 18.16 -13.95 51.00
CA THR A 57 19.02 -12.93 50.42
C THR A 57 18.97 -12.98 48.89
N GLY A 58 19.22 -11.86 48.23
CA GLY A 58 19.07 -11.69 46.78
C GLY A 58 17.81 -10.91 46.42
N THR A 59 17.75 -10.42 45.18
CA THR A 59 16.62 -9.64 44.67
C THR A 59 16.34 -10.01 43.22
N VAL A 60 15.06 -10.05 42.84
CA VAL A 60 14.65 -10.24 41.45
C VAL A 60 14.27 -8.89 40.85
N ASN A 61 14.97 -8.46 39.80
CA ASN A 61 14.58 -7.28 39.03
C ASN A 61 13.79 -7.73 37.79
N ALA A 62 12.46 -7.73 37.90
CA ALA A 62 11.58 -8.15 36.79
C ALA A 62 11.64 -7.20 35.57
N ALA A 63 12.18 -5.99 35.70
CA ALA A 63 12.32 -5.07 34.58
C ALA A 63 13.50 -5.42 33.65
N THR A 64 14.40 -6.30 34.06
CA THR A 64 15.60 -6.66 33.30
C THR A 64 15.66 -8.16 33.05
N VAL A 65 15.79 -8.57 31.79
CA VAL A 65 15.95 -9.96 31.38
C VAL A 65 17.22 -10.54 32.00
N GLY A 66 17.13 -11.75 32.56
CA GLY A 66 18.25 -12.41 33.22
C GLY A 66 17.82 -13.48 34.22
N ALA A 67 18.79 -14.24 34.71
CA ALA A 67 18.59 -15.19 35.79
C ALA A 67 18.95 -14.53 37.13
N TYR A 68 18.01 -14.58 38.08
CA TYR A 68 18.17 -14.03 39.43
C TYR A 68 18.13 -15.16 40.44
N THR A 69 19.04 -15.14 41.41
CA THR A 69 19.14 -16.17 42.44
C THR A 69 18.70 -15.62 43.80
N LEU A 70 17.74 -16.28 44.42
CA LEU A 70 17.40 -16.11 45.83
C LEU A 70 18.08 -17.21 46.65
N THR A 71 18.66 -16.85 47.79
CA THR A 71 19.40 -17.78 48.65
C THR A 71 18.73 -17.84 50.02
N TYR A 72 18.47 -19.06 50.48
CA TYR A 72 17.80 -19.36 51.74
C TYR A 72 18.83 -19.96 52.70
N ASN A 73 19.02 -19.30 53.84
CA ASN A 73 19.92 -19.75 54.90
C ASN A 73 19.22 -19.70 56.25
N VAL A 74 19.54 -20.64 57.12
CA VAL A 74 19.07 -20.66 58.51
C VAL A 74 20.10 -21.39 59.36
N SER A 75 20.26 -20.94 60.59
CA SER A 75 20.99 -21.65 61.64
C SER A 75 20.07 -21.83 62.83
N ASP A 76 20.25 -22.92 63.56
CA ASP A 76 19.56 -23.20 64.81
C ASP A 76 20.17 -22.39 65.99
N ALA A 77 19.66 -22.59 67.21
CA ALA A 77 20.16 -21.89 68.40
C ALA A 77 21.55 -22.40 68.86
N ALA A 78 21.93 -23.62 68.47
CA ALA A 78 23.25 -24.20 68.76
C ALA A 78 24.34 -23.76 67.76
N GLY A 79 23.97 -23.12 66.66
CA GLY A 79 24.86 -22.63 65.62
C GLY A 79 25.03 -23.58 64.43
N ASN A 80 24.27 -24.67 64.34
CA ASN A 80 24.30 -25.57 63.19
C ASN A 80 23.62 -24.89 62.00
N ALA A 81 24.37 -24.70 60.91
CA ALA A 81 23.84 -24.11 59.68
C ALA A 81 23.18 -25.17 58.81
N ALA A 82 22.00 -24.87 58.27
CA ALA A 82 21.36 -25.66 57.23
C ALA A 82 22.20 -25.67 55.95
N ALA A 83 22.04 -26.72 55.14
CA ALA A 83 22.52 -26.66 53.76
C ALA A 83 21.82 -25.51 53.02
N THR A 84 22.59 -24.62 52.41
CA THR A 84 22.07 -23.50 51.64
C THR A 84 21.21 -24.00 50.48
N VAL A 85 19.99 -23.47 50.37
CA VAL A 85 19.08 -23.74 49.24
C VAL A 85 18.93 -22.49 48.40
N THR A 86 18.85 -22.64 47.08
CA THR A 86 18.69 -21.51 46.16
C THR A 86 17.47 -21.68 45.25
N ARG A 87 16.89 -20.56 44.85
CA ARG A 87 15.82 -20.48 43.84
C ARG A 87 16.26 -19.59 42.69
N THR A 88 16.14 -20.10 41.47
CA THR A 88 16.44 -19.34 40.26
C THR A 88 15.15 -18.81 39.62
N VAL A 89 15.11 -17.51 39.35
CA VAL A 89 14.01 -16.83 38.64
C VAL A 89 14.55 -16.27 37.33
N ASN A 90 14.09 -16.79 36.21
CA ASN A 90 14.45 -16.38 34.87
C ASN A 90 13.46 -15.34 34.36
N VAL A 91 13.88 -14.10 34.22
CA VAL A 91 13.10 -13.05 33.54
C VAL A 91 13.40 -13.13 32.05
N VAL A 92 12.39 -13.35 31.23
CA VAL A 92 12.51 -13.49 29.76
C VAL A 92 11.81 -12.35 29.03
N ALA A 93 12.35 -11.96 27.88
CA ALA A 93 11.76 -10.92 27.04
C ALA A 93 10.37 -11.33 26.52
N ILE A 94 9.50 -10.35 26.28
CA ILE A 94 8.23 -10.56 25.58
C ILE A 94 8.50 -10.48 24.07
N PRO A 95 8.21 -11.55 23.30
CA PRO A 95 8.33 -11.50 21.84
C PRO A 95 7.42 -10.41 21.25
N PRO A 96 7.91 -9.57 20.31
CA PRO A 96 7.05 -8.64 19.59
C PRO A 96 6.05 -9.39 18.69
N THR A 97 4.96 -8.71 18.30
CA THR A 97 4.04 -9.23 17.30
C THR A 97 4.39 -8.72 15.90
N LEU A 98 4.19 -9.55 14.88
CA LEU A 98 4.37 -9.25 13.45
C LEU A 98 3.02 -9.00 12.78
N SER A 99 2.93 -7.96 11.95
CA SER A 99 1.75 -7.69 11.11
C SER A 99 2.16 -7.25 9.72
N ILE A 100 1.43 -7.71 8.70
CA ILE A 100 1.60 -7.29 7.30
C ILE A 100 0.41 -6.42 6.86
N ALA A 101 0.68 -5.40 6.06
CA ALA A 101 -0.34 -4.55 5.44
C ALA A 101 -0.53 -4.89 3.95
N SER A 102 -1.76 -4.77 3.46
CA SER A 102 -2.09 -4.82 2.02
C SER A 102 -1.37 -3.71 1.25
N ALA A 103 -1.13 -3.96 -0.04
CA ALA A 103 -0.42 -3.04 -0.93
C ALA A 103 -1.07 -3.05 -2.32
N SER A 104 -0.87 -1.96 -3.07
CA SER A 104 -1.28 -1.85 -4.46
C SER A 104 -0.21 -1.18 -5.30
N VAL A 105 -0.11 -1.55 -6.57
CA VAL A 105 0.80 -0.92 -7.54
C VAL A 105 0.13 -0.88 -8.91
N ALA A 106 0.38 0.15 -9.70
CA ALA A 106 0.05 0.12 -11.13
C ALA A 106 0.93 -0.93 -11.82
N GLU A 107 0.36 -1.72 -12.71
CA GLU A 107 1.04 -2.82 -13.38
C GLU A 107 2.33 -2.36 -14.08
N GLY A 108 2.26 -1.27 -14.83
CA GLY A 108 3.35 -0.71 -15.61
C GLY A 108 3.36 -1.26 -17.03
N SER A 109 4.42 -0.96 -17.80
CA SER A 109 4.49 -1.39 -19.21
C SER A 109 5.81 -2.07 -19.58
N THR A 110 6.57 -2.54 -18.59
CA THR A 110 7.86 -3.18 -18.80
C THR A 110 8.05 -4.30 -17.78
N LEU A 111 8.15 -5.53 -18.28
CA LEU A 111 8.36 -6.73 -17.50
C LEU A 111 9.49 -6.56 -16.46
N GLY A 112 9.18 -6.79 -15.19
CA GLY A 112 10.15 -6.77 -14.09
C GLY A 112 10.61 -5.39 -13.62
N ALA A 113 10.09 -4.30 -14.21
CA ALA A 113 10.38 -2.93 -13.75
C ALA A 113 9.51 -2.50 -12.58
N THR A 114 8.35 -3.15 -12.40
CA THR A 114 7.38 -2.81 -11.36
C THR A 114 7.50 -3.74 -10.16
N SER A 115 7.47 -3.16 -8.95
CA SER A 115 7.53 -3.88 -7.68
C SER A 115 6.32 -3.59 -6.81
N LEU A 116 5.61 -4.63 -6.38
CA LEU A 116 4.59 -4.55 -5.34
C LEU A 116 5.25 -4.80 -3.97
N ASN A 117 5.23 -3.77 -3.11
CA ASN A 117 5.95 -3.76 -1.85
C ASN A 117 5.01 -3.86 -0.65
N PHE A 118 5.06 -4.97 0.08
CA PHE A 118 4.33 -5.18 1.31
C PHE A 118 5.17 -4.75 2.51
N THR A 119 4.57 -3.95 3.40
CA THR A 119 5.22 -3.53 4.65
C THR A 119 4.87 -4.50 5.77
N VAL A 120 5.90 -5.05 6.41
CA VAL A 120 5.79 -5.90 7.60
C VAL A 120 6.33 -5.13 8.80
N THR A 121 5.57 -5.09 9.89
CA THR A 121 5.89 -4.32 11.10
C THR A 121 5.95 -5.18 12.35
N LEU A 122 6.83 -4.82 13.27
CA LEU A 122 6.92 -5.34 14.62
C LEU A 122 6.31 -4.35 15.62
N SER A 123 5.58 -4.86 16.63
CA SER A 123 5.01 -4.03 17.70
C SER A 123 6.06 -3.35 18.58
N ALA A 124 7.27 -3.90 18.64
CA ALA A 124 8.43 -3.36 19.34
C ALA A 124 9.72 -3.92 18.71
N ALA A 125 10.85 -3.22 18.88
CA ALA A 125 12.13 -3.71 18.41
C ALA A 125 12.56 -4.95 19.20
N SER A 126 13.03 -5.98 18.50
CA SER A 126 13.65 -7.16 19.10
C SER A 126 15.16 -6.97 19.25
N THR A 127 15.75 -7.49 20.33
CA THR A 127 17.22 -7.54 20.49
C THR A 127 17.87 -8.64 19.67
N SER A 128 17.08 -9.55 19.10
CA SER A 128 17.53 -10.64 18.24
C SER A 128 16.89 -10.51 16.87
N THR A 129 17.57 -11.01 15.84
CA THR A 129 17.03 -11.05 14.47
C THR A 129 15.72 -11.84 14.44
N VAL A 130 14.71 -11.26 13.80
CA VAL A 130 13.41 -11.89 13.56
C VAL A 130 13.37 -12.41 12.14
N THR A 131 12.97 -13.66 11.94
CA THR A 131 12.72 -14.22 10.61
C THR A 131 11.27 -14.65 10.49
N VAL A 132 10.67 -14.47 9.31
CA VAL A 132 9.33 -14.95 9.01
C VAL A 132 9.26 -15.44 7.57
N SER A 133 8.79 -16.66 7.36
CA SER A 133 8.56 -17.18 6.02
C SER A 133 7.32 -16.54 5.41
N TYR A 134 7.31 -16.36 4.10
CA TYR A 134 6.15 -15.86 3.38
C TYR A 134 5.94 -16.62 2.08
N THR A 135 4.69 -16.71 1.67
CA THR A 135 4.28 -17.36 0.42
C THR A 135 3.22 -16.51 -0.27
N THR A 136 3.37 -16.31 -1.58
CA THR A 136 2.32 -15.75 -2.44
C THR A 136 1.39 -16.86 -2.94
N SER A 137 0.12 -16.55 -3.09
CA SER A 137 -0.87 -17.41 -3.73
C SER A 137 -1.72 -16.62 -4.72
N ASP A 138 -1.99 -17.26 -5.86
CA ASP A 138 -2.86 -16.72 -6.91
C ASP A 138 -4.26 -16.42 -6.38
N ALA A 139 -4.88 -15.37 -6.90
CA ALA A 139 -6.31 -15.13 -6.75
C ALA A 139 -6.91 -14.76 -8.11
N THR A 140 -7.07 -13.47 -8.43
CA THR A 140 -7.35 -13.06 -9.83
C THR A 140 -6.07 -12.86 -10.63
N ALA A 141 -4.98 -12.42 -10.00
CA ALA A 141 -3.64 -12.48 -10.57
C ALA A 141 -3.07 -13.90 -10.43
N LEU A 142 -2.45 -14.39 -11.49
CA LEU A 142 -1.79 -15.68 -11.64
C LEU A 142 -0.26 -15.51 -11.72
N SER A 143 0.48 -16.31 -10.96
CA SER A 143 1.95 -16.29 -10.96
C SER A 143 2.60 -16.73 -12.28
N THR A 144 1.82 -17.27 -13.21
CA THR A 144 2.27 -17.63 -14.56
C THR A 144 2.29 -16.46 -15.52
N THR A 145 1.52 -15.41 -15.25
CA THR A 145 1.32 -14.28 -16.15
C THR A 145 1.68 -12.97 -15.46
N ASP A 146 1.15 -12.69 -14.27
CA ASP A 146 1.04 -11.29 -13.79
C ASP A 146 2.08 -10.94 -12.71
N TYR A 147 2.61 -11.93 -12.00
CA TYR A 147 3.64 -11.71 -10.98
C TYR A 147 4.59 -12.89 -10.82
N THR A 148 5.77 -12.65 -10.26
CA THR A 148 6.69 -13.73 -9.91
C THR A 148 6.35 -14.31 -8.54
N ALA A 149 5.95 -15.59 -8.49
CA ALA A 149 5.69 -16.27 -7.21
C ALA A 149 6.91 -16.24 -6.28
N ALA A 150 6.65 -16.00 -4.99
CA ALA A 150 7.69 -15.97 -3.97
C ALA A 150 7.32 -16.89 -2.80
N ASN A 151 8.26 -17.75 -2.43
CA ASN A 151 8.21 -18.58 -1.22
C ASN A 151 9.58 -18.56 -0.55
N THR A 152 9.79 -17.60 0.34
CA THR A 152 11.09 -17.35 0.95
C THR A 152 10.91 -16.72 2.33
N THR A 153 11.97 -16.17 2.92
CA THR A 153 11.98 -15.65 4.28
C THR A 153 12.36 -14.18 4.31
N LEU A 154 11.56 -13.37 5.00
CA LEU A 154 11.91 -12.02 5.39
C LEU A 154 12.76 -12.06 6.65
N THR A 155 13.85 -11.28 6.68
CA THR A 155 14.71 -11.08 7.85
C THR A 155 14.64 -9.64 8.31
N ILE A 156 14.24 -9.42 9.56
CA ILE A 156 14.28 -8.11 10.22
C ILE A 156 15.42 -8.16 11.25
N SER A 157 16.50 -7.42 10.97
CA SER A 157 17.66 -7.36 11.87
C SER A 157 17.29 -6.83 13.25
N ALA A 158 18.02 -7.26 14.28
CA ALA A 158 17.85 -6.76 15.65
C ALA A 158 17.85 -5.22 15.70
N GLY A 159 16.97 -4.65 16.52
CA GLY A 159 16.77 -3.21 16.66
C GLY A 159 15.80 -2.59 15.65
N ASN A 160 15.53 -3.24 14.51
CA ASN A 160 14.57 -2.75 13.52
C ASN A 160 13.15 -3.21 13.84
N THR A 161 12.17 -2.41 13.40
CA THR A 161 10.73 -2.70 13.55
C THR A 161 9.99 -2.86 12.24
N VAL A 162 10.67 -2.67 11.10
CA VAL A 162 10.05 -2.70 9.77
C VAL A 162 10.89 -3.56 8.84
N GLY A 163 10.22 -4.36 8.02
CA GLY A 163 10.80 -5.06 6.88
C GLY A 163 9.87 -4.93 5.68
N THR A 164 10.42 -5.07 4.48
CA THR A 164 9.67 -4.97 3.22
C THR A 164 9.79 -6.27 2.47
N ILE A 165 8.66 -6.81 2.00
CA ILE A 165 8.61 -7.91 1.05
C ILE A 165 8.29 -7.32 -0.32
N THR A 166 9.13 -7.64 -1.30
CA THR A 166 8.98 -7.18 -2.67
C THR A 166 8.56 -8.33 -3.57
N ILE A 167 7.45 -8.15 -4.28
CA ILE A 167 6.99 -9.05 -5.34
C ILE A 167 7.18 -8.32 -6.67
N LEU A 168 7.83 -8.97 -7.64
CA LEU A 168 8.00 -8.42 -8.99
C LEU A 168 6.73 -8.66 -9.80
N ILE A 169 6.28 -7.61 -10.49
CA ILE A 169 5.12 -7.65 -11.39
C ILE A 169 5.60 -7.88 -12.82
N ASN A 170 4.92 -8.78 -13.50
CA ASN A 170 5.20 -9.14 -14.88
C ASN A 170 4.39 -8.25 -15.83
N ALA A 171 4.67 -6.96 -15.79
CA ALA A 171 3.89 -5.97 -16.51
C ALA A 171 3.91 -6.17 -18.03
N ASP A 172 2.76 -5.98 -18.69
CA ASP A 172 2.69 -5.92 -20.15
C ASP A 172 1.95 -4.68 -20.70
N THR A 173 1.27 -4.77 -21.84
CA THR A 173 0.54 -3.64 -22.46
C THR A 173 -0.89 -4.03 -22.86
N SER A 174 -1.29 -5.25 -22.52
CA SER A 174 -2.58 -5.84 -22.79
C SER A 174 -3.53 -5.38 -21.71
N TYR A 175 -4.76 -5.07 -22.09
CA TYR A 175 -5.74 -4.74 -21.09
C TYR A 175 -6.14 -5.96 -20.28
N GLU A 176 -5.94 -5.83 -18.97
CA GLU A 176 -6.43 -6.74 -17.96
C GLU A 176 -7.26 -5.95 -16.95
N ALA A 177 -8.15 -6.61 -16.20
CA ALA A 177 -8.86 -5.92 -15.12
C ALA A 177 -7.90 -5.65 -13.95
N ASN A 178 -8.32 -4.91 -12.92
CA ASN A 178 -7.55 -4.91 -11.67
C ASN A 178 -7.51 -6.32 -11.09
N GLU A 179 -6.32 -6.77 -10.73
CA GLU A 179 -6.11 -8.13 -10.27
C GLU A 179 -5.51 -8.17 -8.87
N THR A 180 -5.64 -9.32 -8.21
CA THR A 180 -5.25 -9.50 -6.83
C THR A 180 -4.49 -10.80 -6.61
N LEU A 181 -3.52 -10.75 -5.70
CA LEU A 181 -2.84 -11.90 -5.12
C LEU A 181 -2.90 -11.83 -3.60
N THR A 182 -2.64 -12.95 -2.93
CA THR A 182 -2.55 -13.01 -1.46
C THR A 182 -1.13 -13.32 -1.02
N LEU A 183 -0.64 -12.64 0.01
CA LEU A 183 0.63 -12.95 0.66
C LEU A 183 0.38 -13.41 2.09
N THR A 184 0.89 -14.58 2.45
CA THR A 184 0.72 -15.18 3.78
C THR A 184 2.05 -15.35 4.50
N LEU A 185 2.12 -14.87 5.75
CA LEU A 185 3.23 -15.05 6.68
C LEU A 185 3.10 -16.36 7.47
N SER A 186 4.22 -17.04 7.72
CA SER A 186 4.29 -18.27 8.51
C SER A 186 5.65 -18.43 9.20
N ASN A 187 5.76 -19.38 10.13
CA ASN A 187 7.02 -19.80 10.74
C ASN A 187 7.87 -18.64 11.31
N ALA A 188 7.23 -17.67 11.96
CA ALA A 188 7.96 -16.59 12.61
C ALA A 188 8.84 -17.10 13.75
N THR A 189 10.07 -16.57 13.84
CA THR A 189 10.98 -16.82 14.96
C THR A 189 11.10 -15.55 15.80
N VAL A 190 11.23 -15.70 17.12
CA VAL A 190 11.42 -14.56 18.06
C VAL A 190 10.25 -13.56 18.09
N ALA A 191 9.20 -13.76 17.30
CA ALA A 191 8.01 -12.95 17.24
C ALA A 191 6.77 -13.84 17.03
N THR A 192 5.59 -13.34 17.38
CA THR A 192 4.30 -14.01 17.11
C THR A 192 3.56 -13.28 16.00
N ILE A 193 2.88 -13.99 15.11
CA ILE A 193 2.16 -13.36 13.99
C ILE A 193 0.78 -12.90 14.49
N ALA A 194 0.52 -11.59 14.44
CA ALA A 194 -0.78 -11.00 14.74
C ALA A 194 -1.66 -10.86 13.49
N THR A 195 -1.08 -10.45 12.36
CA THR A 195 -1.77 -10.42 11.06
C THR A 195 -0.96 -11.23 10.06
N ALA A 196 -1.52 -12.36 9.63
CA ALA A 196 -0.82 -13.35 8.82
C ALA A 196 -1.01 -13.17 7.31
N SER A 197 -2.00 -12.41 6.86
CA SER A 197 -2.35 -12.31 5.43
C SER A 197 -2.57 -10.86 5.01
N ALA A 198 -2.17 -10.55 3.79
CA ALA A 198 -2.38 -9.27 3.12
C ALA A 198 -2.75 -9.49 1.65
N THR A 199 -3.58 -8.58 1.12
CA THR A 199 -3.93 -8.55 -0.30
C THR A 199 -2.96 -7.65 -1.05
N GLY A 200 -2.42 -8.15 -2.16
CA GLY A 200 -1.74 -7.36 -3.16
C GLY A 200 -2.68 -7.05 -4.32
N THR A 201 -2.75 -5.80 -4.76
CA THR A 201 -3.55 -5.39 -5.92
C THR A 201 -2.65 -4.87 -7.04
N ILE A 202 -2.74 -5.49 -8.21
CA ILE A 202 -2.13 -5.03 -9.45
C ILE A 202 -3.21 -4.20 -10.15
N LEU A 203 -2.97 -2.89 -10.25
CA LEU A 203 -3.91 -1.95 -10.84
C LEU A 203 -3.62 -1.85 -12.33
N ASN A 204 -4.60 -2.17 -13.17
CA ASN A 204 -4.51 -2.05 -14.61
C ASN A 204 -4.15 -0.61 -15.01
N ASP A 205 -3.09 -0.48 -15.81
CA ASP A 205 -2.71 0.79 -16.42
C ASP A 205 -2.72 0.84 -17.94
N ASP A 206 -3.31 -0.19 -18.56
CA ASP A 206 -3.45 -0.38 -19.99
C ASP A 206 -4.87 -0.10 -20.50
N ILE A 207 -4.99 -0.07 -21.83
CA ILE A 207 -6.18 0.37 -22.57
C ILE A 207 -6.88 -0.84 -23.20
N GLY A 208 -8.16 -1.06 -22.87
CA GLY A 208 -9.05 -2.13 -23.37
C GLY A 208 -9.38 -2.11 -24.85
N GLY A 209 -8.82 -1.14 -25.57
CA GLY A 209 -9.13 -0.77 -26.94
C GLY A 209 -9.27 0.75 -27.05
N LEU A 210 -9.01 1.31 -28.21
CA LEU A 210 -9.29 2.72 -28.45
C LEU A 210 -10.75 2.87 -28.88
N ASN A 211 -11.39 3.98 -28.46
CA ASN A 211 -12.54 4.43 -29.24
C ASN A 211 -12.05 4.72 -30.66
N ASP A 212 -12.94 4.48 -31.62
CA ASP A 212 -12.66 4.83 -33.01
C ASP A 212 -12.62 6.36 -33.21
N THR A 213 -12.41 6.82 -34.43
CA THR A 213 -12.22 8.26 -34.66
C THR A 213 -13.49 9.09 -34.50
N GLY A 214 -14.67 8.45 -34.60
CA GLY A 214 -15.98 9.11 -34.58
C GLY A 214 -16.45 9.57 -35.96
N ILE A 215 -15.66 9.35 -37.01
CA ILE A 215 -15.98 9.74 -38.39
C ILE A 215 -16.86 8.67 -39.04
N THR A 216 -18.17 8.94 -39.08
CA THR A 216 -19.16 8.05 -39.74
C THR A 216 -19.51 8.48 -41.16
N THR A 217 -18.69 9.30 -41.81
CA THR A 217 -18.98 9.86 -43.13
C THR A 217 -17.84 9.66 -44.12
N TRP A 218 -18.19 9.52 -45.39
CA TRP A 218 -17.26 9.36 -46.51
C TRP A 218 -17.00 10.68 -47.25
N GLY A 219 -15.96 10.69 -48.07
CA GLY A 219 -15.69 11.68 -49.10
C GLY A 219 -15.53 11.04 -50.48
N ASN A 220 -15.63 11.85 -51.51
CA ASN A 220 -15.25 11.51 -52.88
C ASN A 220 -14.40 12.62 -53.48
N ALA A 221 -14.13 12.57 -54.79
CA ALA A 221 -13.30 13.57 -55.48
C ALA A 221 -13.78 15.03 -55.37
N THR A 222 -15.02 15.29 -54.97
CA THR A 222 -15.65 16.62 -55.00
C THR A 222 -16.39 17.01 -53.73
N VAL A 223 -16.85 16.04 -52.93
CA VAL A 223 -17.71 16.26 -51.77
C VAL A 223 -17.21 15.45 -50.58
N ASN A 224 -17.14 16.09 -49.42
CA ASN A 224 -16.86 15.46 -48.12
C ASN A 224 -18.16 15.28 -47.32
N SER A 225 -18.08 14.53 -46.22
CA SER A 225 -19.20 14.33 -45.27
C SER A 225 -20.44 13.66 -45.89
N LEU A 226 -20.23 12.77 -46.85
CA LEU A 226 -21.26 11.93 -47.45
C LEU A 226 -21.72 10.86 -46.45
N THR A 227 -23.03 10.61 -46.39
CA THR A 227 -23.64 9.61 -45.48
C THR A 227 -23.85 8.25 -46.14
N THR A 228 -23.41 8.10 -47.39
CA THR A 228 -23.52 6.87 -48.17
C THR A 228 -22.15 6.33 -48.50
N ILE A 229 -22.02 5.00 -48.44
CA ILE A 229 -20.76 4.31 -48.74
C ILE A 229 -20.24 4.67 -50.14
N GLN A 230 -18.94 4.94 -50.25
CA GLN A 230 -18.29 5.34 -51.49
C GLN A 230 -17.44 4.18 -52.03
N THR A 231 -18.05 3.26 -52.78
CA THR A 231 -17.37 2.04 -53.27
C THR A 231 -16.21 2.29 -54.24
N LEU A 232 -16.20 3.43 -54.94
CA LEU A 232 -15.09 3.87 -55.80
C LEU A 232 -13.95 4.54 -55.03
N PHE A 233 -14.17 4.85 -53.75
CA PHE A 233 -13.20 5.46 -52.84
C PHE A 233 -13.11 4.62 -51.55
N PRO A 234 -12.63 3.36 -51.63
CA PRO A 234 -12.59 2.46 -50.48
C PRO A 234 -11.48 2.82 -49.48
N ASN A 235 -11.54 2.23 -48.29
CA ASN A 235 -10.57 2.39 -47.19
C ASN A 235 -10.63 3.77 -46.53
N GLN A 236 -11.83 4.35 -46.48
CA GLN A 236 -12.08 5.52 -45.66
C GLN A 236 -12.34 5.11 -44.23
N ASP A 237 -12.23 6.06 -43.32
CA ASP A 237 -12.39 5.81 -41.89
C ASP A 237 -13.74 5.16 -41.56
N ALA A 238 -14.82 5.74 -42.11
CA ALA A 238 -16.18 5.23 -41.99
C ALA A 238 -16.42 3.80 -42.54
N ASP A 239 -15.46 3.20 -43.26
CA ASP A 239 -15.52 1.81 -43.71
C ASP A 239 -15.12 0.79 -42.64
N ARG A 240 -14.49 1.22 -41.53
CA ARG A 240 -13.79 0.32 -40.60
C ARG A 240 -14.03 0.70 -39.13
N GLY A 241 -13.50 -0.15 -38.25
CA GLY A 241 -13.50 0.09 -36.81
C GLY A 241 -14.89 0.10 -36.17
N ARG A 242 -14.95 0.62 -34.93
CA ARG A 242 -16.15 0.59 -34.08
C ARG A 242 -17.21 1.58 -34.55
N ASP A 243 -16.84 2.70 -35.17
CA ASP A 243 -17.81 3.70 -35.63
C ASP A 243 -18.55 3.31 -36.92
N SER A 244 -18.02 2.36 -37.69
CA SER A 244 -18.73 1.75 -38.85
C SER A 244 -19.88 0.80 -38.47
N VAL A 245 -20.00 0.39 -37.20
CA VAL A 245 -20.98 -0.62 -36.76
C VAL A 245 -22.36 0.00 -36.58
N VAL A 246 -23.28 -0.31 -37.49
CA VAL A 246 -24.69 0.11 -37.41
C VAL A 246 -25.37 -0.57 -36.21
N GLY A 247 -26.00 0.23 -35.35
CA GLY A 247 -26.73 -0.29 -34.18
C GLY A 247 -25.81 -0.86 -33.10
N LEU A 248 -24.56 -0.37 -33.04
CA LEU A 248 -23.59 -0.72 -32.02
C LEU A 248 -24.20 -0.71 -30.63
N VAL A 249 -24.18 -1.88 -29.96
CA VAL A 249 -24.65 -2.03 -28.59
C VAL A 249 -23.66 -1.35 -27.66
N LYS A 250 -24.18 -0.51 -26.77
CA LYS A 250 -23.40 0.28 -25.81
C LYS A 250 -23.87 0.03 -24.40
N THR A 251 -22.93 0.04 -23.47
CA THR A 251 -23.21 -0.02 -22.03
C THR A 251 -23.75 1.32 -21.54
N GLY A 252 -23.14 2.41 -22.00
CA GLY A 252 -23.55 3.78 -21.74
C GLY A 252 -24.03 4.46 -23.02
N GLY A 253 -23.31 5.48 -23.46
CA GLY A 253 -23.64 6.20 -24.70
C GLY A 253 -22.48 7.01 -25.24
N GLY A 254 -22.75 7.98 -26.09
CA GLY A 254 -21.71 8.71 -26.82
C GLY A 254 -21.85 8.49 -28.32
N LYS A 255 -21.14 9.32 -29.09
CA LYS A 255 -21.25 9.31 -30.54
C LYS A 255 -20.60 8.08 -31.15
N ALA A 256 -21.17 7.52 -32.22
CA ALA A 256 -20.49 6.58 -33.10
C ALA A 256 -19.74 5.45 -32.36
N GLY A 257 -18.41 5.37 -32.49
CA GLY A 257 -17.56 4.38 -31.85
C GLY A 257 -17.24 4.63 -30.36
N PHE A 258 -17.73 5.70 -29.74
CA PHE A 258 -17.51 6.00 -28.31
C PHE A 258 -18.55 5.35 -27.40
N ASP A 259 -18.17 4.91 -26.20
CA ASP A 259 -19.12 4.40 -25.21
C ASP A 259 -18.72 4.81 -23.78
N PHE A 260 -19.48 5.73 -23.21
CA PHE A 260 -19.21 6.40 -21.95
C PHE A 260 -20.36 6.24 -20.95
N SER A 261 -20.01 6.05 -19.69
CA SER A 261 -20.94 6.08 -18.54
C SER A 261 -20.55 7.20 -17.57
N LYS A 262 -21.54 7.98 -17.12
CA LYS A 262 -21.39 9.04 -16.12
C LYS A 262 -21.39 8.43 -14.72
N LEU A 263 -20.44 8.86 -13.89
CA LEU A 263 -20.22 8.33 -12.53
C LEU A 263 -20.32 9.43 -11.46
N ASP A 264 -20.95 9.13 -10.34
CA ASP A 264 -21.07 10.05 -9.21
C ASP A 264 -19.73 10.29 -8.46
N GLY A 265 -19.80 11.04 -7.36
CA GLY A 265 -18.63 11.37 -6.53
C GLY A 265 -17.99 10.18 -5.81
N THR A 266 -18.62 9.01 -5.83
CA THR A 266 -18.13 7.74 -5.26
C THR A 266 -17.68 6.75 -6.33
N GLY A 267 -17.69 7.17 -7.61
CA GLY A 267 -17.30 6.32 -8.74
C GLY A 267 -18.39 5.36 -9.20
N GLN A 268 -19.62 5.45 -8.68
CA GLN A 268 -20.72 4.58 -9.08
C GLN A 268 -21.47 5.16 -10.29
N PRO A 269 -21.95 4.32 -11.22
CA PRO A 269 -22.76 4.79 -12.34
C PRO A 269 -24.00 5.56 -11.89
N LEU A 270 -24.25 6.73 -12.50
CA LEU A 270 -25.49 7.45 -12.30
C LEU A 270 -26.69 6.57 -12.70
N THR A 271 -27.74 6.59 -11.90
CA THR A 271 -29.00 5.89 -12.22
C THR A 271 -29.62 6.39 -13.52
N ASN A 272 -29.43 7.68 -13.84
CA ASN A 272 -29.87 8.29 -15.09
C ASN A 272 -28.67 8.71 -15.95
N GLN A 273 -28.28 7.86 -16.89
CA GLN A 273 -27.19 8.14 -17.84
C GLN A 273 -27.54 9.24 -18.86
N ALA A 274 -28.82 9.57 -19.03
CA ALA A 274 -29.28 10.66 -19.89
C ALA A 274 -29.28 12.03 -19.19
N ALA A 275 -28.88 12.10 -17.91
CA ALA A 275 -28.87 13.37 -17.17
C ALA A 275 -27.92 14.40 -17.81
N THR A 276 -28.31 15.67 -17.80
CA THR A 276 -27.43 16.79 -18.17
C THR A 276 -26.59 17.21 -16.97
N TYR A 277 -25.39 17.73 -17.23
CA TYR A 277 -24.49 18.12 -16.13
C TYR A 277 -25.10 19.21 -15.23
N ALA A 278 -25.90 20.12 -15.81
CA ALA A 278 -26.58 21.16 -15.05
C ALA A 278 -27.64 20.60 -14.08
N ALA A 279 -28.31 19.51 -14.44
CA ALA A 279 -29.35 18.89 -13.62
C ALA A 279 -28.78 17.88 -12.61
N THR A 280 -27.76 17.11 -13.00
CA THR A 280 -27.13 16.11 -12.16
C THR A 280 -25.63 16.07 -12.46
N PRO A 281 -24.82 16.86 -11.74
CA PRO A 281 -23.37 16.85 -11.92
C PRO A 281 -22.78 15.47 -11.60
N TRP A 282 -21.90 14.96 -12.46
CA TRP A 282 -21.09 13.77 -12.21
C TRP A 282 -19.63 14.14 -12.00
N SER A 283 -18.87 13.28 -11.34
CA SER A 283 -17.46 13.56 -11.02
C SER A 283 -16.49 12.85 -11.95
N CYS A 284 -16.88 11.71 -12.50
CA CYS A 284 -16.04 10.91 -13.38
C CYS A 284 -16.82 10.35 -14.58
N VAL A 285 -16.10 9.95 -15.62
CA VAL A 285 -16.65 9.24 -16.78
C VAL A 285 -15.90 7.92 -16.91
N GLN A 286 -16.62 6.80 -16.96
CA GLN A 286 -16.08 5.53 -17.41
C GLN A 286 -16.12 5.50 -18.93
N ASP A 287 -15.01 5.19 -19.57
CA ASP A 287 -14.96 4.73 -20.95
C ASP A 287 -15.11 3.21 -20.95
N ASN A 288 -16.23 2.74 -21.49
CA ASN A 288 -16.59 1.33 -21.53
C ASN A 288 -15.84 0.58 -22.66
N VAL A 289 -15.15 1.28 -23.55
CA VAL A 289 -14.31 0.69 -24.60
C VAL A 289 -12.87 0.57 -24.13
N SER A 290 -12.27 1.67 -23.70
CA SER A 290 -10.88 1.65 -23.24
C SER A 290 -10.71 1.08 -21.83
N GLY A 291 -11.81 0.91 -21.10
CA GLY A 291 -11.76 0.51 -19.69
C GLY A 291 -11.12 1.58 -18.81
N LEU A 292 -10.92 2.82 -19.29
CA LEU A 292 -10.35 3.90 -18.49
C LEU A 292 -11.42 4.74 -17.80
N MET A 293 -11.09 5.29 -16.63
CA MET A 293 -11.92 6.27 -15.94
C MET A 293 -11.26 7.64 -15.96
N TRP A 294 -12.06 8.65 -16.28
CA TRP A 294 -11.61 10.00 -16.55
C TRP A 294 -12.18 11.02 -15.57
N GLU A 295 -11.34 11.96 -15.17
CA GLU A 295 -11.71 13.09 -14.34
C GLU A 295 -12.67 14.03 -15.08
N VAL A 296 -13.72 14.56 -14.43
CA VAL A 296 -14.56 15.65 -14.97
C VAL A 296 -14.18 17.00 -14.36
N LYS A 297 -14.12 18.05 -15.18
CA LYS A 297 -13.77 19.42 -14.74
C LYS A 297 -14.99 20.16 -14.21
N THR A 298 -14.75 21.14 -13.35
CA THR A 298 -15.79 21.96 -12.72
C THR A 298 -15.60 23.44 -13.01
N THR A 299 -16.67 24.24 -12.87
CA THR A 299 -16.62 25.70 -12.94
C THR A 299 -16.33 26.37 -11.59
N ILE A 300 -16.23 25.59 -10.51
CA ILE A 300 -16.07 26.09 -9.14
C ILE A 300 -14.64 26.61 -8.96
N ALA A 301 -14.49 27.92 -8.71
CA ALA A 301 -13.19 28.60 -8.60
C ALA A 301 -12.23 27.96 -7.58
N SER A 302 -12.76 27.47 -6.44
CA SER A 302 -11.99 26.83 -5.37
C SER A 302 -11.69 25.35 -5.60
N SER A 303 -12.22 24.73 -6.66
CA SER A 303 -12.02 23.31 -6.93
C SER A 303 -10.61 23.04 -7.43
N LEU A 304 -9.97 21.98 -6.94
CA LEU A 304 -8.75 21.41 -7.55
C LEU A 304 -8.95 21.13 -9.05
N ARG A 305 -10.18 20.76 -9.43
CA ARG A 305 -10.58 20.39 -10.79
C ARG A 305 -11.18 21.57 -11.57
N ASN A 306 -10.87 22.81 -11.20
CA ASN A 306 -11.36 23.95 -11.95
C ASN A 306 -10.90 23.88 -13.41
N GLN A 307 -11.83 24.09 -14.34
CA GLN A 307 -11.57 24.04 -15.78
C GLN A 307 -10.51 25.00 -16.30
N ASN A 308 -10.21 26.07 -15.56
CA ASN A 308 -9.23 27.10 -15.93
C ASN A 308 -7.86 26.82 -15.29
N ASN A 309 -7.73 25.78 -14.46
CA ASN A 309 -6.43 25.40 -13.89
C ASN A 309 -5.53 24.83 -14.98
N VAL A 310 -4.30 25.31 -14.98
CA VAL A 310 -3.23 24.97 -15.91
C VAL A 310 -1.95 24.72 -15.11
N TYR A 311 -1.10 23.81 -15.60
CA TYR A 311 0.03 23.26 -14.87
C TYR A 311 1.27 23.22 -15.76
N THR A 312 2.46 23.39 -15.18
CA THR A 312 3.71 22.99 -15.85
C THR A 312 3.87 21.48 -15.77
N TRP A 313 4.60 20.91 -16.73
CA TRP A 313 4.92 19.49 -16.72
C TRP A 313 6.06 19.23 -15.73
N TYR A 314 5.87 18.27 -14.83
CA TYR A 314 6.84 17.89 -13.82
C TYR A 314 6.73 16.41 -13.44
N ASN A 315 7.89 15.74 -13.31
CA ASN A 315 8.02 14.35 -12.90
C ASN A 315 9.39 14.14 -12.21
N THR A 316 9.38 13.78 -10.93
CA THR A 316 10.62 13.57 -10.16
C THR A 316 11.31 12.24 -10.47
N ASP A 317 10.62 11.27 -11.04
CA ASP A 317 11.18 9.95 -11.32
C ASP A 317 12.22 10.01 -12.46
N PRO A 318 13.50 9.72 -12.17
CA PRO A 318 14.56 9.79 -13.17
C PRO A 318 14.40 8.78 -14.31
N TYR A 319 13.61 7.72 -14.13
CA TYR A 319 13.39 6.70 -15.15
C TYR A 319 12.30 7.08 -16.15
N THR A 320 11.39 7.99 -15.78
CA THR A 320 10.24 8.37 -16.61
C THR A 320 10.20 9.87 -16.94
N ASN A 321 11.12 10.68 -16.40
CA ASN A 321 11.13 12.12 -16.65
C ASN A 321 11.73 12.56 -18.00
N GLY A 322 12.40 11.67 -18.74
CA GLY A 322 13.03 12.00 -20.02
C GLY A 322 14.23 12.95 -19.91
N GLY A 323 14.99 12.87 -18.82
CA GLY A 323 16.29 13.55 -18.65
C GLY A 323 16.26 14.88 -17.91
N THR A 324 15.07 15.46 -17.66
CA THR A 324 14.91 16.57 -16.70
C THR A 324 13.57 16.44 -15.97
N THR A 325 13.55 16.82 -14.70
CA THR A 325 12.33 16.75 -13.88
C THR A 325 11.22 17.70 -14.35
N GLY A 326 11.55 18.73 -15.13
CA GLY A 326 10.62 19.77 -15.57
C GLY A 326 10.70 21.04 -14.73
N ALA A 327 9.74 21.95 -14.90
CA ALA A 327 9.77 23.25 -14.24
C ALA A 327 8.71 23.34 -13.13
N VAL A 328 9.09 23.92 -11.99
CA VAL A 328 8.20 24.21 -10.85
C VAL A 328 7.56 25.61 -10.97
N ALA A 329 7.64 26.25 -12.14
CA ALA A 329 7.41 27.70 -12.31
C ALA A 329 5.94 28.15 -12.38
N ALA A 330 5.70 29.41 -12.00
CA ALA A 330 4.40 30.04 -11.77
C ALA A 330 3.55 30.24 -13.04
N VAL A 331 2.61 29.32 -13.23
CA VAL A 331 1.45 29.48 -14.11
C VAL A 331 0.40 30.35 -13.40
N PRO A 332 -0.44 31.18 -14.06
CA PRO A 332 -1.41 32.02 -13.36
C PRO A 332 -2.59 31.19 -12.81
N ALA A 333 -2.33 30.39 -11.77
CA ALA A 333 -3.29 29.71 -10.90
C ALA A 333 -2.68 29.38 -9.51
N CYS A 334 -1.45 29.84 -9.20
CA CYS A 334 -0.80 29.55 -7.91
C CYS A 334 -1.38 30.34 -6.71
N SER A 335 -2.50 31.06 -6.84
CA SER A 335 -3.09 31.88 -5.76
C SER A 335 -4.05 31.14 -4.83
N THR A 336 -4.26 29.83 -5.02
CA THR A 336 -5.03 29.00 -4.06
C THR A 336 -4.40 27.60 -3.91
N GLY A 337 -3.32 27.48 -3.14
CA GLY A 337 -2.85 26.17 -2.65
C GLY A 337 -1.52 25.60 -3.17
N GLY A 338 -0.74 26.33 -3.97
CA GLY A 338 0.67 26.00 -4.24
C GLY A 338 0.96 24.80 -5.18
N LEU A 339 -0.04 24.24 -5.86
CA LEU A 339 0.12 23.17 -6.84
C LEU A 339 0.29 23.78 -8.23
N CYS A 340 1.54 24.05 -8.64
CA CYS A 340 1.83 24.71 -9.92
C CYS A 340 2.27 23.73 -11.01
N ASP A 341 2.34 22.44 -10.69
CA ASP A 341 2.92 21.40 -11.52
C ASP A 341 2.06 20.12 -11.53
N THR A 342 2.23 19.29 -12.57
CA THR A 342 1.42 18.09 -12.79
C THR A 342 1.53 17.05 -11.66
N GLU A 343 2.73 16.84 -11.12
CA GLU A 343 2.98 15.84 -10.07
C GLU A 343 2.23 16.20 -8.78
N LYS A 344 2.30 17.46 -8.35
CA LYS A 344 1.55 17.97 -7.20
C LYS A 344 0.05 17.92 -7.42
N TYR A 345 -0.42 18.24 -8.62
CA TYR A 345 -1.85 18.14 -8.95
C TYR A 345 -2.34 16.69 -8.82
N VAL A 346 -1.61 15.73 -9.38
CA VAL A 346 -1.90 14.30 -9.25
C VAL A 346 -1.93 13.89 -7.77
N ALA A 347 -0.92 14.27 -6.99
CA ALA A 347 -0.86 13.97 -5.56
C ALA A 347 -2.06 14.53 -4.79
N ALA A 348 -2.49 15.76 -5.09
CA ALA A 348 -3.64 16.39 -4.44
C ALA A 348 -4.97 15.73 -4.80
N VAL A 349 -5.17 15.32 -6.06
CA VAL A 349 -6.37 14.59 -6.48
C VAL A 349 -6.43 13.21 -5.80
N ASN A 350 -5.30 12.52 -5.70
CA ASN A 350 -5.22 11.23 -5.02
C ASN A 350 -5.46 11.36 -3.51
N ALA A 351 -4.97 12.42 -2.88
CA ALA A 351 -5.20 12.67 -1.45
C ALA A 351 -6.68 12.91 -1.10
N VAL A 352 -7.47 13.47 -2.03
CA VAL A 352 -8.92 13.67 -1.81
C VAL A 352 -9.77 12.45 -2.20
N GLY A 353 -9.17 11.41 -2.80
CA GLY A 353 -9.88 10.20 -3.19
C GLY A 353 -10.97 10.44 -4.24
N LEU A 354 -10.66 11.16 -5.33
CA LEU A 354 -11.66 11.50 -6.36
C LEU A 354 -12.38 10.25 -6.88
N CYS A 355 -13.71 10.28 -6.84
CA CYS A 355 -14.59 9.17 -7.21
C CYS A 355 -14.35 7.89 -6.40
N GLY A 356 -13.84 8.02 -5.16
CA GLY A 356 -13.51 6.89 -4.29
C GLY A 356 -12.13 6.29 -4.53
N PHE A 357 -11.31 6.89 -5.40
CA PHE A 357 -10.05 6.32 -5.85
C PHE A 357 -8.85 7.26 -5.69
N SER A 358 -7.66 6.68 -5.51
CA SER A 358 -6.41 7.39 -5.18
C SER A 358 -5.21 6.99 -6.05
N ASP A 359 -5.46 6.43 -7.22
CA ASP A 359 -4.52 5.94 -8.23
C ASP A 359 -4.63 6.72 -9.56
N TRP A 360 -5.10 7.98 -9.50
CA TRP A 360 -5.13 8.90 -10.64
C TRP A 360 -3.73 9.24 -11.11
N ARG A 361 -3.58 9.39 -12.44
CA ARG A 361 -2.32 9.69 -13.13
C ARG A 361 -2.53 10.63 -14.31
N LEU A 362 -1.44 11.22 -14.81
CA LEU A 362 -1.44 11.82 -16.14
C LEU A 362 -1.70 10.74 -17.21
N PRO A 363 -2.43 11.05 -18.28
CA PRO A 363 -2.72 10.08 -19.32
C PRO A 363 -1.50 9.81 -20.19
N LYS A 364 -1.32 8.56 -20.64
CA LYS A 364 -0.47 8.23 -21.80
C LYS A 364 -1.07 8.90 -23.06
N GLU A 365 -0.28 9.08 -24.11
CA GLU A 365 -0.75 9.75 -25.34
C GLU A 365 -1.97 9.05 -25.94
N GLU A 366 -1.91 7.72 -26.09
CA GLU A 366 -3.01 6.93 -26.63
C GLU A 366 -4.26 6.95 -25.75
N ALA A 367 -4.10 7.06 -24.43
CA ALA A 367 -5.22 7.24 -23.52
C ALA A 367 -5.95 8.55 -23.83
N LEU A 368 -5.22 9.65 -23.92
CA LEU A 368 -5.87 10.94 -24.17
C LEU A 368 -6.42 11.04 -25.59
N ARG A 369 -5.77 10.39 -26.56
CA ARG A 369 -6.24 10.24 -27.93
C ARG A 369 -7.54 9.44 -28.00
N SER A 370 -7.73 8.45 -27.13
CA SER A 370 -8.92 7.60 -27.14
C SER A 370 -10.22 8.35 -26.88
N ILE A 371 -10.19 9.59 -26.38
CA ILE A 371 -11.38 10.41 -26.14
C ILE A 371 -11.51 11.60 -27.11
N VAL A 372 -10.80 11.56 -28.26
CA VAL A 372 -10.87 12.55 -29.34
C VAL A 372 -11.84 12.10 -30.43
N ASP A 373 -12.94 12.81 -30.60
CA ASP A 373 -13.84 12.72 -31.76
C ASP A 373 -13.31 13.61 -32.91
N TYR A 374 -12.66 12.98 -33.89
CA TYR A 374 -12.06 13.64 -35.06
C TYR A 374 -13.10 14.13 -36.06
N SER A 375 -14.37 13.74 -35.92
CA SER A 375 -15.43 14.28 -36.77
C SER A 375 -15.91 15.67 -36.33
N VAL A 376 -15.41 16.18 -35.20
CA VAL A 376 -15.64 17.56 -34.76
C VAL A 376 -14.65 18.49 -35.48
N ALA A 377 -15.19 19.47 -36.21
CA ALA A 377 -14.38 20.48 -36.89
C ALA A 377 -13.72 21.44 -35.89
N TRP A 378 -12.53 21.95 -36.26
CA TRP A 378 -11.87 23.04 -35.55
C TRP A 378 -12.82 24.26 -35.43
N PRO A 379 -12.90 24.94 -34.26
CA PRO A 379 -11.98 24.89 -33.12
C PRO A 379 -12.33 23.91 -31.99
N GLY A 380 -13.13 22.87 -32.25
CA GLY A 380 -13.48 21.88 -31.22
C GLY A 380 -14.43 22.45 -30.14
N PRO A 381 -14.44 21.89 -28.92
CA PRO A 381 -13.59 20.78 -28.46
C PRO A 381 -13.94 19.45 -29.15
N THR A 382 -12.92 18.70 -29.56
CA THR A 382 -13.03 17.34 -30.11
C THR A 382 -13.34 16.30 -29.04
N ILE A 383 -13.30 16.66 -27.76
CA ILE A 383 -13.78 15.81 -26.66
C ILE A 383 -15.29 16.05 -26.43
N ASP A 384 -16.06 14.97 -26.28
CA ASP A 384 -17.52 15.04 -26.14
C ASP A 384 -17.95 15.74 -24.83
N ILE A 385 -18.35 17.00 -24.93
CA ILE A 385 -18.75 17.82 -23.77
C ILE A 385 -20.05 17.39 -23.10
N SER A 386 -20.84 16.49 -23.71
CA SER A 386 -22.01 15.91 -23.05
C SER A 386 -21.64 14.90 -21.96
N TYR A 387 -20.43 14.35 -22.03
CA TYR A 387 -19.81 13.48 -21.02
C TYR A 387 -18.67 14.19 -20.27
N PHE A 388 -17.94 15.07 -20.95
CA PHE A 388 -16.81 15.83 -20.40
C PHE A 388 -17.13 17.33 -20.33
N PRO A 389 -18.10 17.75 -19.51
CA PRO A 389 -18.46 19.14 -19.39
C PRO A 389 -17.25 19.95 -18.92
N ASN A 390 -17.26 21.23 -19.30
CA ASN A 390 -16.20 22.19 -18.96
C ASN A 390 -14.82 21.86 -19.57
N ALA A 391 -14.74 20.91 -20.51
CA ALA A 391 -13.54 20.71 -21.33
C ALA A 391 -13.28 21.93 -22.23
N LYS A 392 -12.00 22.16 -22.57
CA LYS A 392 -11.56 23.23 -23.46
C LYS A 392 -11.02 22.62 -24.75
N GLY A 393 -11.28 23.24 -25.88
CA GLY A 393 -10.54 22.99 -27.12
C GLY A 393 -9.16 23.65 -27.01
N SER A 394 -8.21 22.96 -26.40
CA SER A 394 -6.87 23.47 -26.13
C SER A 394 -5.89 22.33 -25.90
N TRP A 395 -4.64 22.65 -25.59
CA TRP A 395 -3.58 21.70 -25.30
C TRP A 395 -3.71 21.10 -23.91
N TYR A 396 -3.51 19.79 -23.81
CA TYR A 396 -3.52 19.01 -22.56
C TYR A 396 -2.24 18.18 -22.44
N TRP A 397 -1.58 18.26 -21.28
CA TRP A 397 -0.38 17.45 -21.02
C TRP A 397 -0.69 15.95 -21.03
N VAL A 398 0.25 15.17 -21.59
CA VAL A 398 0.33 13.72 -21.40
C VAL A 398 1.56 13.39 -20.55
N ALA A 399 1.61 12.16 -20.02
CA ALA A 399 2.68 11.69 -19.16
C ALA A 399 4.03 11.54 -19.88
N SER A 400 4.01 11.37 -21.21
CA SER A 400 5.20 11.01 -21.98
C SER A 400 6.14 12.21 -22.20
N PRO A 401 7.43 12.12 -21.81
CA PRO A 401 8.43 13.10 -22.21
C PRO A 401 8.73 12.99 -23.72
N PHE A 402 9.28 14.05 -24.31
CA PHE A 402 9.67 14.04 -25.72
C PHE A 402 11.12 13.57 -25.88
N ALA A 403 11.32 12.45 -26.57
CA ALA A 403 12.65 11.84 -26.74
C ALA A 403 13.66 12.74 -27.48
N GLY A 404 13.18 13.66 -28.34
CA GLY A 404 14.06 14.54 -29.10
C GLY A 404 14.74 15.63 -28.28
N THR A 405 14.18 16.03 -27.12
CA THR A 405 14.75 17.06 -26.26
C THR A 405 14.35 16.87 -24.79
N VAL A 406 15.32 16.89 -23.88
CA VAL A 406 15.08 16.65 -22.43
C VAL A 406 14.18 17.69 -21.75
N THR A 407 13.97 18.86 -22.36
CA THR A 407 13.16 19.97 -21.84
C THR A 407 11.72 20.00 -22.34
N SER A 408 11.29 19.01 -23.12
CA SER A 408 9.95 18.96 -23.72
C SER A 408 9.19 17.70 -23.33
N ALA A 409 7.87 17.81 -23.37
CA ALA A 409 6.93 16.70 -23.18
C ALA A 409 5.85 16.76 -24.26
N TRP A 410 5.15 15.65 -24.45
CA TRP A 410 4.03 15.58 -25.39
C TRP A 410 2.77 16.22 -24.79
N TYR A 411 1.94 16.81 -25.65
CA TYR A 411 0.57 17.25 -25.35
C TYR A 411 -0.36 16.94 -26.52
N LEU A 412 -1.66 16.87 -26.23
CA LEU A 412 -2.72 16.67 -27.22
C LEU A 412 -3.63 17.90 -27.25
N ASP A 413 -3.98 18.38 -28.45
CA ASP A 413 -4.92 19.47 -28.63
C ASP A 413 -6.35 18.94 -28.81
N PHE A 414 -7.26 19.31 -27.90
CA PHE A 414 -8.70 19.07 -28.12
C PHE A 414 -9.33 20.12 -29.04
N GLY A 415 -8.62 21.12 -29.55
CA GLY A 415 -9.12 22.05 -30.57
C GLY A 415 -9.24 21.41 -31.95
N ALA A 416 -8.23 20.62 -32.35
CA ALA A 416 -8.20 19.92 -33.64
C ALA A 416 -7.86 18.42 -33.56
N GLY A 417 -7.59 17.86 -32.37
CA GLY A 417 -7.30 16.44 -32.17
C GLY A 417 -5.84 16.04 -32.44
N ASN A 418 -4.95 16.98 -32.76
CA ASN A 418 -3.56 16.69 -33.07
C ASN A 418 -2.66 16.62 -31.82
N ALA A 419 -1.62 15.79 -31.88
CA ALA A 419 -0.56 15.75 -30.88
C ALA A 419 0.63 16.63 -31.32
N ALA A 420 1.36 17.17 -30.35
CA ALA A 420 2.64 17.85 -30.57
C ALA A 420 3.50 17.79 -29.30
N ASN A 421 4.71 18.34 -29.33
CA ASN A 421 5.53 18.52 -28.13
C ASN A 421 5.63 20.00 -27.76
N GLY A 422 5.83 20.27 -26.48
CA GLY A 422 5.98 21.61 -25.93
C GLY A 422 6.98 21.62 -24.78
N SER A 423 7.51 22.81 -24.48
CA SER A 423 8.45 22.96 -23.36
C SER A 423 7.75 22.68 -22.03
N LYS A 424 8.42 21.92 -21.14
CA LYS A 424 7.89 21.52 -19.83
C LYS A 424 7.52 22.70 -18.93
N ASN A 425 8.01 23.91 -19.22
CA ASN A 425 7.69 25.13 -18.47
C ASN A 425 6.41 25.85 -18.94
N VAL A 426 5.74 25.35 -19.98
CA VAL A 426 4.50 25.95 -20.48
C VAL A 426 3.32 25.54 -19.61
N ALA A 427 2.46 26.52 -19.36
CA ALA A 427 1.18 26.39 -18.71
C ALA A 427 0.16 25.68 -19.61
N THR A 428 -0.24 24.47 -19.26
CA THR A 428 -1.13 23.66 -20.12
C THR A 428 -2.19 22.96 -19.28
N TYR A 429 -3.35 22.65 -19.88
CA TYR A 429 -4.42 21.95 -19.19
C TYR A 429 -4.03 20.50 -18.89
N VAL A 430 -4.74 19.87 -17.95
CA VAL A 430 -4.56 18.46 -17.58
C VAL A 430 -5.93 17.85 -17.37
N ARG A 431 -6.11 16.59 -17.78
CA ARG A 431 -7.24 15.74 -17.38
C ARG A 431 -6.66 14.42 -16.88
N LEU A 432 -6.91 14.09 -15.62
CA LEU A 432 -6.39 12.86 -15.06
C LEU A 432 -7.21 11.65 -15.52
N VAL A 433 -6.53 10.51 -15.52
CA VAL A 433 -7.09 9.20 -15.86
C VAL A 433 -6.65 8.16 -14.84
N ARG A 434 -7.39 7.06 -14.75
CA ARG A 434 -7.03 5.84 -14.00
C ARG A 434 -7.61 4.60 -14.69
N GLY A 435 -7.29 3.42 -14.18
CA GLY A 435 -7.99 2.18 -14.55
C GLY A 435 -9.49 2.26 -14.20
N GLY A 436 -10.34 1.67 -15.03
CA GLY A 436 -11.79 1.68 -14.88
C GLY A 436 -12.33 0.80 -13.76
N LEU A 437 -13.66 0.66 -13.74
CA LEU A 437 -14.40 -0.23 -12.84
C LEU A 437 -14.23 -1.71 -13.16
#